data_AF-A0A960RE88-F1
#
_entry.id   AF-A0A960RE88-F1
#
_cell.length_a   1.000
_cell.length_b   1.000
_cell.length_c   1.000
_cell.angle_alpha   90.00
_cell.angle_beta   90.00
_cell.angle_gamma   90.00
#
_symmetry.space_group_name_H-M   'P 1'
#
loop_
_entity.id
_entity.type
_entity.pdbx_description
1 polymer ?
#
loop_
_entity_poly.entity_id
_entity_poly.type
_entity_poly.pdbx_seq_one_letter_code
_entity_poly.pdbx_strand_id
1 'polypeptide(L)'
;MATLNEALGFGTDLTAEDSQRVMIEYTNVKLAALGLPVYGREQDFPFLAVGQFLLSRYQEQLRLLSNYHCPADQRIQAFLDDYLGGNGPIPRLPTQTFVLDRHGLARTLSLPPDADFYDSGIIRSYRTLNGILHNPVNDRRTTQGVFHVAEGGLPVADDKKTVPRIAFARLLAHALNPPAELMRLPFTSTQQVPAEVMVSLLLRPVICPEIPGYLPRKSMEIRFFVPGSMVANLDFVESIFGNAGDPYLPDNNAGLDADHWSGHTGCVNLAPHLIEFTKQELGLPSYENATERQRRDSMCYRDPGELYNNGQAFKICCRTAAGVIVTLIADNYFG
;
A
#
# COMPACT_ATOMS: atom_id res chain seq x y z
N MET A 1 14.81 18.74 -6.88
CA MET A 1 13.37 18.49 -7.13
C MET A 1 13.25 17.90 -8.52
N ALA A 2 12.64 16.72 -8.68
CA ALA A 2 12.25 16.24 -10.00
C ALA A 2 11.37 17.30 -10.69
N THR A 3 11.58 17.54 -11.97
CA THR A 3 10.73 18.43 -12.75
C THR A 3 9.28 17.91 -12.74
N LEU A 4 8.28 18.78 -12.91
CA LEU A 4 6.87 18.36 -13.00
C LEU A 4 6.69 17.26 -14.07
N ASN A 5 7.45 17.35 -15.15
CA ASN A 5 7.52 16.36 -16.20
C ASN A 5 8.07 15.02 -15.72
N GLU A 6 9.17 14.98 -14.97
CA GLU A 6 9.69 13.73 -14.37
C GLU A 6 8.74 13.14 -13.32
N ALA A 7 8.12 13.99 -12.50
CA ALA A 7 7.13 13.56 -11.50
C ALA A 7 5.85 12.98 -12.12
N LEU A 8 5.52 13.38 -13.35
CA LEU A 8 4.39 12.90 -14.16
C LEU A 8 4.82 11.94 -15.29
N GLY A 9 6.10 11.56 -15.38
CA GLY A 9 6.63 10.61 -16.37
C GLY A 9 6.83 11.13 -17.81
N PHE A 10 6.73 12.43 -18.08
CA PHE A 10 6.97 13.06 -19.38
C PHE A 10 8.47 13.41 -19.59
N GLY A 11 9.36 12.42 -19.54
CA GLY A 11 10.82 12.67 -19.49
C GLY A 11 11.69 12.03 -20.57
N THR A 12 11.13 11.29 -21.54
CA THR A 12 11.95 10.52 -22.51
C THR A 12 11.59 10.85 -23.95
N ASP A 13 12.58 11.22 -24.76
CA ASP A 13 12.50 11.39 -26.23
C ASP A 13 12.34 10.05 -26.99
N LEU A 14 11.61 9.10 -26.39
CA LEU A 14 11.36 7.77 -26.93
C LEU A 14 9.99 7.75 -27.61
N THR A 15 9.85 6.89 -28.64
CA THR A 15 8.52 6.57 -29.16
C THR A 15 7.67 5.89 -28.07
N ALA A 16 6.35 5.87 -28.22
CA ALA A 16 5.47 5.22 -27.25
C ALA A 16 5.79 3.71 -27.11
N GLU A 17 6.13 3.05 -28.22
CA GLU A 17 6.49 1.62 -28.25
C GLU A 17 7.84 1.36 -27.57
N ASP A 18 8.86 2.18 -27.86
CA ASP A 18 10.18 2.04 -27.22
C ASP A 18 10.08 2.32 -25.71
N SER A 19 9.29 3.32 -25.31
CA SER A 19 9.01 3.62 -23.91
C SER A 19 8.34 2.44 -23.19
N GLN A 20 7.38 1.79 -23.84
CA GLN A 20 6.69 0.63 -23.28
C GLN A 20 7.64 -0.57 -23.12
N ARG A 21 8.48 -0.85 -24.13
CA ARG A 21 9.46 -1.94 -24.07
C ARG A 21 10.48 -1.73 -22.95
N VAL A 22 11.01 -0.51 -22.82
CA VAL A 22 11.93 -0.14 -21.74
C VAL A 22 11.25 -0.30 -20.37
N MET A 23 9.97 0.07 -20.24
CA MET A 23 9.24 -0.08 -18.98
C MET A 23 9.00 -1.55 -18.61
N ILE A 24 8.68 -2.41 -19.59
CA ILE A 24 8.54 -3.87 -19.38
C ILE A 24 9.87 -4.46 -18.91
N GLU A 25 10.97 -4.12 -19.59
CA GLU A 25 12.30 -4.61 -19.22
C GLU A 25 12.71 -4.14 -17.83
N TYR A 26 12.50 -2.86 -17.52
CA TYR A 26 12.72 -2.30 -16.17
C TYR A 26 11.88 -3.01 -15.10
N THR A 27 10.61 -3.27 -15.39
CA THR A 27 9.71 -4.03 -14.50
C THR A 27 10.26 -5.42 -14.23
N ASN A 28 10.69 -6.13 -15.27
CA ASN A 28 11.30 -7.45 -15.13
C ASN A 28 12.61 -7.42 -14.34
N VAL A 29 13.47 -6.41 -14.54
CA VAL A 29 14.70 -6.22 -13.73
C VAL A 29 14.36 -6.09 -12.26
N LYS A 30 13.31 -5.34 -11.90
CA LYS A 30 12.88 -5.19 -10.51
C LYS A 30 12.27 -6.47 -9.92
N LEU A 31 11.48 -7.20 -10.70
CA LEU A 31 10.97 -8.52 -10.29
C LEU A 31 12.13 -9.50 -10.04
N ALA A 32 13.07 -9.59 -10.98
CA ALA A 32 14.25 -10.41 -10.85
C ALA A 32 15.11 -9.97 -9.65
N ALA A 33 15.28 -8.67 -9.39
CA ALA A 33 16.00 -8.18 -8.22
C ALA A 33 15.38 -8.62 -6.87
N LEU A 34 14.06 -8.85 -6.85
CA LEU A 34 13.32 -9.40 -5.71
C LEU A 34 13.29 -10.94 -5.68
N GLY A 35 13.88 -11.61 -6.68
CA GLY A 35 13.82 -13.06 -6.82
C GLY A 35 12.45 -13.60 -7.26
N LEU A 36 11.64 -12.75 -7.90
CA LEU A 36 10.30 -13.08 -8.39
C LEU A 36 10.33 -13.48 -9.87
N PRO A 37 9.35 -14.27 -10.34
CA PRO A 37 9.24 -14.61 -11.74
C PRO A 37 9.01 -13.36 -12.60
N VAL A 38 9.61 -13.36 -13.79
CA VAL A 38 9.52 -12.27 -14.77
C VAL A 38 8.47 -12.60 -15.84
N TYR A 39 8.02 -11.58 -16.57
CA TYR A 39 7.22 -11.76 -17.77
C TYR A 39 8.13 -12.14 -18.97
N GLY A 40 7.74 -13.17 -19.72
CA GLY A 40 8.49 -13.64 -20.89
C GLY A 40 9.72 -14.47 -20.50
N ARG A 41 10.71 -14.58 -21.40
CA ARG A 41 11.97 -15.28 -21.10
C ARG A 41 13.07 -14.26 -20.80
N GLU A 42 13.93 -14.54 -19.82
CA GLU A 42 15.05 -13.65 -19.45
C GLU A 42 15.95 -13.30 -20.66
N GLN A 43 16.10 -14.22 -21.62
CA GLN A 43 16.90 -14.05 -22.83
C GLN A 43 16.34 -12.99 -23.79
N ASP A 44 15.05 -12.68 -23.69
CA ASP A 44 14.38 -11.68 -24.53
C ASP A 44 14.69 -10.24 -24.06
N PHE A 45 15.32 -10.09 -22.89
CA PHE A 45 15.63 -8.83 -22.22
C PHE A 45 17.15 -8.69 -22.01
N PRO A 46 17.86 -7.91 -22.86
CA PRO A 46 19.31 -7.77 -22.81
C PRO A 46 19.87 -7.38 -21.43
N PHE A 47 19.21 -6.46 -20.70
CA PHE A 47 19.69 -6.02 -19.39
C PHE A 47 19.56 -7.12 -18.32
N LEU A 48 18.50 -7.92 -18.37
CA LEU A 48 18.36 -9.08 -17.49
C LEU A 48 19.40 -10.15 -17.79
N ALA A 49 19.55 -10.49 -19.08
CA ALA A 49 20.46 -11.54 -19.53
C ALA A 49 21.91 -11.25 -19.13
N VAL A 50 22.34 -9.99 -19.23
CA VAL A 50 23.70 -9.56 -18.83
C VAL A 50 23.81 -9.31 -17.32
N GLY A 51 22.74 -8.84 -16.69
CA GLY A 51 22.71 -8.41 -15.29
C GLY A 51 22.54 -9.52 -14.24
N GLN A 52 22.37 -10.78 -14.65
CA GLN A 52 21.97 -11.88 -13.76
C GLN A 52 22.84 -12.00 -12.50
N PHE A 53 24.18 -11.98 -12.62
CA PHE A 53 25.07 -12.07 -11.45
C PHE A 53 24.96 -10.87 -10.49
N LEU A 54 24.73 -9.66 -11.03
CA LEU A 54 24.54 -8.47 -10.22
C LEU A 54 23.22 -8.56 -9.44
N LEU A 55 22.15 -9.01 -10.11
CA LEU A 55 20.83 -9.21 -9.51
C LEU A 55 20.87 -10.30 -8.44
N SER A 56 21.51 -11.45 -8.70
CA SER A 56 21.68 -12.51 -7.70
C SER A 56 22.46 -12.03 -6.48
N ARG A 57 23.54 -11.26 -6.67
CA ARG A 57 24.28 -10.66 -5.55
C ARG A 57 23.40 -9.67 -4.77
N TYR A 58 22.61 -8.86 -5.46
CA TYR A 58 21.68 -7.91 -4.84
C TYR A 58 20.63 -8.63 -3.98
N GLN A 59 20.07 -9.75 -4.46
CA GLN A 59 19.16 -10.59 -3.69
C GLN A 59 19.80 -11.09 -2.37
N GLU A 60 21.05 -11.57 -2.41
CA GLU A 60 21.76 -12.00 -1.20
C GLU A 60 21.98 -10.84 -0.21
N GLN A 61 22.26 -9.64 -0.72
CA GLN A 61 22.35 -8.44 0.12
C GLN A 61 21.01 -8.06 0.75
N LEU A 62 19.90 -8.18 0.01
CA LEU A 62 18.56 -7.97 0.55
C LEU A 62 18.20 -8.96 1.66
N ARG A 63 18.68 -10.21 1.60
CA ARG A 63 18.49 -11.19 2.70
C ARG A 63 19.19 -10.75 3.98
N LEU A 64 20.40 -10.18 3.87
CA LEU A 64 21.11 -9.61 5.01
C LEU A 64 20.39 -8.38 5.60
N LEU A 65 19.71 -7.61 4.76
CA LEU A 65 18.92 -6.44 5.13
C LEU A 65 17.44 -6.76 5.38
N SER A 66 17.09 -8.02 5.60
CA SER A 66 15.69 -8.48 5.77
C SER A 66 14.90 -7.76 6.86
N ASN A 67 15.57 -7.17 7.85
CA ASN A 67 14.96 -6.41 8.94
C ASN A 67 15.10 -4.89 8.81
N TYR A 68 15.72 -4.40 7.74
CA TYR A 68 15.94 -2.98 7.51
C TYR A 68 14.74 -2.33 6.83
N HIS A 69 14.20 -1.30 7.47
CA HIS A 69 13.15 -0.45 6.89
C HIS A 69 13.77 0.80 6.28
N CYS A 70 13.17 1.29 5.20
CA CYS A 70 13.43 2.66 4.76
C CYS A 70 13.05 3.67 5.88
N PRO A 71 13.61 4.90 5.89
CA PRO A 71 13.37 5.84 6.98
C PRO A 71 11.89 6.13 7.28
N ALA A 72 11.04 6.19 6.24
CA ALA A 72 9.60 6.39 6.39
C ALA A 72 8.93 5.17 7.08
N ASP A 73 9.23 3.96 6.61
CA ASP A 73 8.71 2.72 7.19
C ASP A 73 9.22 2.51 8.63
N GLN A 74 10.45 2.93 8.92
CA GLN A 74 11.03 2.88 10.26
C GLN A 74 10.28 3.79 11.24
N ARG A 75 9.86 5.00 10.82
CA ARG A 75 9.01 5.89 11.64
C ARG A 75 7.64 5.27 11.92
N ILE A 76 7.05 4.62 10.92
CA ILE A 76 5.77 3.93 11.07
C ILE A 76 5.92 2.73 12.02
N GLN A 77 6.95 1.91 11.84
CA GLN A 77 7.18 0.74 12.67
C GLN A 77 7.47 1.13 14.12
N ALA A 78 8.28 2.17 14.36
CA ALA A 78 8.55 2.68 15.71
C ALA A 78 7.27 3.15 16.42
N PHE A 79 6.37 3.81 15.68
CA PHE A 79 5.05 4.17 16.18
C PHE A 79 4.19 2.94 16.53
N LEU A 80 4.17 1.92 15.67
CA LEU A 80 3.43 0.68 15.91
C LEU A 80 3.99 -0.08 17.11
N ASP A 81 5.31 -0.13 17.25
CA ASP A 81 6.02 -0.79 18.34
C ASP A 81 5.67 -0.17 19.70
N ASP A 82 5.66 1.17 19.78
CA ASP A 82 5.25 1.92 20.97
C ASP A 82 3.75 1.74 21.27
N TYR A 83 2.90 1.99 20.27
CA TYR A 83 1.45 1.98 20.44
C TYR A 83 0.91 0.59 20.80
N LEU A 84 1.41 -0.48 20.18
CA LEU A 84 0.99 -1.86 20.42
C LEU A 84 1.76 -2.56 21.55
N GLY A 85 2.75 -1.89 22.13
CA GLY A 85 3.56 -2.39 23.25
C GLY A 85 2.71 -3.00 24.38
N GLY A 86 3.12 -4.18 24.84
CA GLY A 86 2.49 -4.89 25.96
C GLY A 86 1.25 -5.73 25.65
N ASN A 87 0.83 -5.87 24.39
CA ASN A 87 -0.37 -6.65 24.00
C ASN A 87 -0.08 -7.89 23.15
N GLY A 88 1.16 -8.40 23.20
CA GLY A 88 1.60 -9.55 22.42
C GLY A 88 2.46 -9.18 21.21
N PRO A 89 2.56 -10.08 20.22
CA PRO A 89 3.36 -9.86 19.01
C PRO A 89 2.90 -8.64 18.22
N ILE A 90 3.86 -7.79 17.84
CA ILE A 90 3.60 -6.58 17.06
C ILE A 90 3.82 -6.90 15.58
N PRO A 91 2.82 -6.67 14.71
CA PRO A 91 2.99 -6.87 13.27
C PRO A 91 4.10 -5.97 12.71
N ARG A 92 4.92 -6.55 11.83
CA ARG A 92 6.04 -5.87 11.17
C ARG A 92 5.66 -5.53 9.73
N LEU A 93 5.93 -4.30 9.30
CA LEU A 93 5.77 -3.90 7.91
C LEU A 93 6.62 -4.79 6.97
N PRO A 94 6.19 -5.02 5.72
CA PRO A 94 6.98 -5.77 4.76
C PRO A 94 8.23 -4.98 4.37
N THR A 95 9.40 -5.60 4.47
CA THR A 95 10.68 -5.01 4.02
C THR A 95 10.94 -5.25 2.53
N GLN A 96 10.44 -6.37 1.99
CA GLN A 96 10.57 -6.73 0.58
C GLN A 96 9.25 -6.45 -0.16
N THR A 97 9.13 -5.23 -0.69
CA THR A 97 8.01 -4.82 -1.54
C THR A 97 8.52 -4.46 -2.94
N PHE A 98 7.66 -4.57 -3.94
CA PHE A 98 7.91 -3.95 -5.23
C PHE A 98 7.70 -2.44 -5.09
N VAL A 99 8.78 -1.69 -4.91
CA VAL A 99 8.73 -0.23 -4.76
C VAL A 99 8.44 0.43 -6.10
N LEU A 100 7.45 1.31 -6.15
CA LEU A 100 7.16 2.17 -7.30
C LEU A 100 8.00 3.45 -7.17
N ASP A 101 9.18 3.44 -7.76
CA ASP A 101 10.16 4.53 -7.71
C ASP A 101 10.11 5.48 -8.91
N ARG A 102 9.24 5.18 -9.88
CA ARG A 102 9.06 5.99 -11.08
C ARG A 102 7.60 5.98 -11.52
N HIS A 103 7.14 7.15 -11.95
CA HIS A 103 5.83 7.34 -12.53
C HIS A 103 5.56 6.42 -13.73
N GLY A 104 4.38 5.81 -13.76
CA GLY A 104 3.90 4.95 -14.84
C GLY A 104 4.19 3.45 -14.62
N LEU A 105 5.08 3.11 -13.68
CA LEU A 105 5.37 1.71 -13.35
C LEU A 105 4.14 1.00 -12.77
N ALA A 106 3.35 1.71 -11.94
CA ALA A 106 2.09 1.19 -11.42
C ALA A 106 1.13 0.81 -12.56
N ARG A 107 0.99 1.70 -13.55
CA ARG A 107 0.14 1.48 -14.73
C ARG A 107 0.62 0.30 -15.57
N THR A 108 1.93 0.15 -15.76
CA THR A 108 2.52 -1.00 -16.44
C THR A 108 2.22 -2.29 -15.70
N LEU A 109 2.27 -2.29 -14.36
CA LEU A 109 1.99 -3.47 -13.55
C LEU A 109 0.51 -3.89 -13.55
N SER A 110 -0.40 -2.97 -13.86
CA SER A 110 -1.86 -3.18 -13.79
C SER A 110 -2.44 -4.08 -14.89
N LEU A 111 -1.65 -4.43 -15.91
CA LEU A 111 -2.06 -5.32 -17.01
C LEU A 111 -0.90 -6.23 -17.45
N PRO A 112 -1.18 -7.45 -17.91
CA PRO A 112 -0.19 -8.28 -18.58
C PRO A 112 0.31 -7.60 -19.88
N PRO A 113 1.62 -7.65 -20.21
CA PRO A 113 2.13 -7.02 -21.43
C PRO A 113 1.59 -7.60 -22.74
N ASP A 114 1.15 -8.85 -22.75
CA ASP A 114 0.60 -9.58 -23.91
C ASP A 114 -0.93 -9.54 -24.01
N ALA A 115 -1.63 -8.81 -23.14
CA ALA A 115 -3.08 -8.69 -23.24
C ALA A 115 -3.61 -7.29 -22.89
N ASP A 116 -4.77 -6.99 -23.45
CA ASP A 116 -5.50 -5.75 -23.18
C ASP A 116 -6.54 -5.89 -22.06
N PHE A 117 -6.55 -7.03 -21.36
CA PHE A 117 -7.53 -7.36 -20.34
C PHE A 117 -6.90 -8.14 -19.18
N TYR A 118 -7.37 -7.87 -17.98
CA TYR A 118 -7.07 -8.62 -16.77
C TYR A 118 -8.33 -8.77 -15.91
N ASP A 119 -8.54 -9.96 -15.34
CA ASP A 119 -9.65 -10.28 -14.44
C ASP A 119 -9.12 -10.93 -13.17
N SER A 120 -9.79 -10.63 -12.05
CA SER A 120 -9.52 -11.21 -10.74
C SER A 120 -10.81 -11.18 -9.90
N GLY A 121 -10.80 -11.85 -8.75
CA GLY A 121 -11.92 -11.80 -7.81
C GLY A 121 -12.26 -10.39 -7.27
N ILE A 122 -11.40 -9.39 -7.47
CA ILE A 122 -11.53 -8.05 -6.88
C ILE A 122 -11.58 -6.89 -7.89
N ILE A 123 -11.05 -7.07 -9.10
CA ILE A 123 -10.95 -6.00 -10.10
C ILE A 123 -10.86 -6.56 -11.52
N ARG A 124 -11.52 -5.88 -12.45
CA ARG A 124 -11.38 -6.06 -13.90
C ARG A 124 -10.72 -4.85 -14.52
N SER A 125 -9.67 -5.06 -15.30
CA SER A 125 -8.87 -4.00 -15.91
C SER A 125 -8.81 -4.16 -17.42
N TYR A 126 -8.88 -3.04 -18.14
CA TYR A 126 -8.90 -3.01 -19.60
C TYR A 126 -7.96 -1.93 -20.12
N ARG A 127 -7.15 -2.27 -21.13
CA ARG A 127 -6.51 -1.27 -21.99
C ARG A 127 -7.56 -0.72 -22.94
N THR A 128 -7.63 0.60 -23.05
CA THR A 128 -8.58 1.31 -23.92
C THR A 128 -7.82 2.29 -24.79
N LEU A 129 -8.47 2.81 -25.84
CA LEU A 129 -7.87 3.82 -26.72
C LEU A 129 -7.47 5.11 -25.97
N ASN A 130 -8.17 5.42 -24.87
CA ASN A 130 -7.98 6.67 -24.11
C ASN A 130 -7.10 6.48 -22.86
N GLY A 131 -6.57 5.29 -22.62
CA GLY A 131 -5.81 4.96 -21.40
C GLY A 131 -6.22 3.62 -20.82
N ILE A 132 -6.39 3.56 -19.50
CA ILE A 132 -6.72 2.33 -18.77
C ILE A 132 -8.04 2.49 -18.03
N LEU A 133 -8.85 1.43 -18.03
CA LEU A 133 -10.12 1.35 -17.30
C LEU A 133 -10.03 0.27 -16.23
N HIS A 134 -10.47 0.60 -15.02
CA HIS A 134 -10.51 -0.31 -13.88
C HIS A 134 -11.91 -0.34 -13.27
N ASN A 135 -12.49 -1.55 -13.19
CA ASN A 135 -13.79 -1.81 -12.58
C ASN A 135 -13.58 -2.71 -11.36
N PRO A 136 -13.48 -2.15 -10.13
CA PRO A 136 -13.46 -2.93 -8.89
C PRO A 136 -14.82 -3.58 -8.63
N VAL A 137 -14.86 -4.60 -7.75
CA VAL A 137 -16.12 -5.30 -7.42
C VAL A 137 -17.19 -4.34 -6.87
N ASN A 138 -16.79 -3.42 -5.99
CA ASN A 138 -17.67 -2.39 -5.45
C ASN A 138 -17.60 -1.14 -6.33
N ASP A 139 -18.72 -0.70 -6.91
CA ASP A 139 -18.76 0.46 -7.83
C ASP A 139 -18.85 1.82 -7.13
N ARG A 140 -19.08 1.85 -5.82
CA ARG A 140 -19.32 3.06 -5.04
C ARG A 140 -18.88 2.92 -3.60
N ARG A 141 -18.51 4.05 -3.01
CA ARG A 141 -18.20 4.16 -1.59
C ARG A 141 -19.45 4.11 -0.71
N THR A 142 -19.39 3.35 0.38
CA THR A 142 -20.36 3.43 1.48
C THR A 142 -19.87 4.41 2.55
N THR A 143 -20.77 5.18 3.17
CA THR A 143 -20.42 6.17 4.21
C THR A 143 -20.92 5.80 5.60
N GLN A 144 -22.02 5.06 5.71
CA GLN A 144 -22.60 4.67 6.99
C GLN A 144 -21.80 3.54 7.64
N GLY A 145 -21.28 3.78 8.85
CA GLY A 145 -20.63 2.76 9.66
C GLY A 145 -19.28 2.26 9.13
N VAL A 146 -18.66 2.99 8.19
CA VAL A 146 -17.40 2.58 7.51
C VAL A 146 -16.15 3.10 8.24
N PHE A 147 -16.25 4.18 9.01
CA PHE A 147 -15.09 4.83 9.64
C PHE A 147 -14.91 4.38 11.09
N HIS A 148 -13.87 3.58 11.31
CA HIS A 148 -13.47 3.06 12.62
C HIS A 148 -12.18 3.73 13.10
N VAL A 149 -12.01 3.84 14.41
CA VAL A 149 -10.84 4.44 15.03
C VAL A 149 -10.37 3.58 16.20
N ALA A 150 -9.09 3.24 16.23
CA ALA A 150 -8.51 2.46 17.31
C ALA A 150 -8.38 3.30 18.61
N GLU A 151 -8.61 2.66 19.75
CA GLU A 151 -8.48 3.24 21.10
C GLU A 151 -7.01 3.57 21.47
N GLY A 152 -6.74 4.10 22.66
CA GLY A 152 -5.35 4.28 23.13
C GLY A 152 -4.54 5.39 22.44
N GLY A 153 -5.18 6.19 21.58
CA GLY A 153 -4.58 7.36 20.94
C GLY A 153 -5.32 8.66 21.25
N LEU A 154 -5.41 9.54 20.27
CA LEU A 154 -6.18 10.79 20.41
C LEU A 154 -7.69 10.50 20.61
N PRO A 155 -8.44 11.41 21.26
CA PRO A 155 -9.87 11.26 21.48
C PRO A 155 -10.63 10.87 20.20
N VAL A 156 -11.55 9.91 20.32
CA VAL A 156 -12.35 9.42 19.20
C VAL A 156 -13.63 10.27 19.12
N ALA A 157 -13.93 10.79 17.93
CA ALA A 157 -15.17 11.53 17.69
C ALA A 157 -16.39 10.61 17.92
N ASP A 158 -17.46 11.15 18.51
CA ASP A 158 -18.57 10.32 18.99
C ASP A 158 -19.28 9.54 17.87
N ASP A 159 -19.31 10.10 16.66
CA ASP A 159 -19.93 9.53 15.47
C ASP A 159 -19.12 8.37 14.84
N LYS A 160 -17.91 8.09 15.34
CA LYS A 160 -17.04 7.01 14.86
C LYS A 160 -17.17 5.76 15.74
N LYS A 161 -16.99 4.60 15.10
CA LYS A 161 -16.89 3.33 15.82
C LYS A 161 -15.52 3.21 16.48
N THR A 162 -15.51 2.95 17.79
CA THR A 162 -14.30 2.83 18.59
C THR A 162 -13.85 1.37 18.66
N VAL A 163 -12.62 1.08 18.26
CA VAL A 163 -12.11 -0.30 18.14
C VAL A 163 -11.04 -0.57 19.20
N PRO A 164 -11.17 -1.66 19.98
CA PRO A 164 -10.15 -2.06 20.94
C PRO A 164 -8.78 -2.25 20.29
N ARG A 165 -7.71 -1.88 21.02
CA ARG A 165 -6.33 -1.94 20.52
C ARG A 165 -5.93 -3.35 20.04
N ILE A 166 -6.39 -4.40 20.73
CA ILE A 166 -6.11 -5.79 20.35
C ILE A 166 -6.74 -6.16 19.01
N ALA A 167 -7.94 -5.66 18.71
CA ALA A 167 -8.61 -5.91 17.45
C ALA A 167 -7.91 -5.19 16.29
N PHE A 168 -7.46 -3.94 16.51
CA PHE A 168 -6.60 -3.26 15.54
C PHE A 168 -5.29 -4.01 15.28
N ALA A 169 -4.62 -4.51 16.33
CA ALA A 169 -3.38 -5.28 16.19
C ALA A 169 -3.57 -6.54 15.34
N ARG A 170 -4.67 -7.28 15.56
CA ARG A 170 -5.00 -8.48 14.77
C ARG A 170 -5.40 -8.14 13.33
N LEU A 171 -6.20 -7.10 13.13
CA LEU A 171 -6.51 -6.58 11.79
C LEU A 171 -5.24 -6.19 11.03
N LEU A 172 -4.31 -5.49 11.68
CA LEU A 172 -3.02 -5.14 11.08
C LEU A 172 -2.20 -6.38 10.73
N ALA A 173 -2.17 -7.39 11.62
CA ALA A 173 -1.47 -8.65 11.35
C ALA A 173 -2.02 -9.33 10.08
N HIS A 174 -3.35 -9.40 9.93
CA HIS A 174 -3.97 -9.97 8.74
C HIS A 174 -3.78 -9.09 7.49
N ALA A 175 -3.80 -7.77 7.63
CA ALA A 175 -3.59 -6.83 6.53
C ALA A 175 -2.19 -6.94 5.89
N LEU A 176 -1.18 -7.24 6.72
CA LEU A 176 0.20 -7.43 6.28
C LEU A 176 0.51 -8.86 5.80
N ASN A 177 -0.46 -9.78 5.90
CA ASN A 177 -0.37 -11.16 5.43
C ASN A 177 -1.57 -11.51 4.53
N PRO A 178 -1.73 -10.84 3.37
CA PRO A 178 -2.80 -11.14 2.43
C PRO A 178 -2.64 -12.54 1.82
N PRO A 179 -3.76 -13.19 1.41
CA PRO A 179 -3.71 -14.46 0.70
C PRO A 179 -2.97 -14.34 -0.64
N ALA A 180 -2.36 -15.45 -1.08
CA ALA A 180 -1.57 -15.53 -2.32
C ALA A 180 -2.31 -15.00 -3.55
N GLU A 181 -3.61 -15.26 -3.67
CA GLU A 181 -4.45 -14.76 -4.76
C GLU A 181 -4.43 -13.23 -4.88
N LEU A 182 -4.52 -12.52 -3.75
CA LEU A 182 -4.44 -11.05 -3.75
C LEU A 182 -3.02 -10.54 -4.04
N MET A 183 -2.00 -11.35 -3.81
CA MET A 183 -0.61 -10.96 -4.03
C MET A 183 -0.18 -11.08 -5.49
N ARG A 184 -0.92 -11.81 -6.32
CA ARG A 184 -0.59 -12.04 -7.74
C ARG A 184 -0.61 -10.74 -8.54
N LEU A 185 0.49 -10.42 -9.19
CA LEU A 185 0.62 -9.26 -10.05
C LEU A 185 -0.07 -9.47 -11.40
N PRO A 186 -0.90 -8.52 -11.87
CA PRO A 186 -1.50 -8.57 -13.20
C PRO A 186 -0.46 -8.68 -14.32
N PHE A 187 0.67 -7.99 -14.19
CA PHE A 187 1.78 -8.03 -15.15
C PHE A 187 2.28 -9.42 -15.52
N THR A 188 2.28 -10.35 -14.56
CA THR A 188 2.75 -11.74 -14.75
C THR A 188 1.61 -12.74 -14.82
N SER A 189 0.35 -12.30 -14.93
CA SER A 189 -0.81 -13.19 -14.81
C SER A 189 -0.93 -14.23 -15.93
N THR A 190 -0.31 -13.96 -17.08
CA THR A 190 -0.28 -14.86 -18.25
C THR A 190 0.86 -15.90 -18.19
N GLN A 191 1.74 -15.80 -17.19
CA GLN A 191 2.88 -16.71 -17.03
C GLN A 191 2.47 -17.99 -16.30
N GLN A 192 3.27 -19.07 -16.45
CA GLN A 192 3.01 -20.34 -15.75
C GLN A 192 3.05 -20.18 -14.22
N VAL A 193 3.93 -19.31 -13.72
CA VAL A 193 4.05 -18.97 -12.31
C VAL A 193 3.94 -17.44 -12.20
N PRO A 194 2.80 -16.91 -11.71
CA PRO A 194 2.66 -15.47 -11.51
C PRO A 194 3.50 -15.00 -10.31
N ALA A 195 4.01 -13.77 -10.38
CA ALA A 195 4.71 -13.13 -9.27
C ALA A 195 3.71 -12.75 -8.17
N GLU A 196 4.02 -13.09 -6.93
CA GLU A 196 3.23 -12.77 -5.75
C GLU A 196 4.01 -11.81 -4.86
N VAL A 197 3.56 -10.55 -4.76
CA VAL A 197 4.31 -9.51 -4.04
C VAL A 197 3.41 -8.36 -3.58
N MET A 198 3.80 -7.71 -2.47
CA MET A 198 3.21 -6.43 -2.08
C MET A 198 3.90 -5.30 -2.84
N VAL A 199 3.13 -4.36 -3.36
CA VAL A 199 3.62 -3.17 -4.05
C VAL A 199 3.55 -1.99 -3.09
N SER A 200 4.55 -1.11 -3.12
CA SER A 200 4.56 0.07 -2.26
C SER A 200 4.90 1.37 -3.02
N LEU A 201 4.35 2.49 -2.54
CA LEU A 201 4.57 3.82 -3.11
C LEU A 201 4.87 4.83 -2.00
N LEU A 202 5.79 5.77 -2.27
CA LEU A 202 6.01 6.95 -1.44
C LEU A 202 5.31 8.15 -2.08
N LEU A 203 4.50 8.86 -1.29
CA LEU A 203 3.83 10.09 -1.69
C LEU A 203 4.28 11.26 -0.81
N ARG A 204 4.28 12.48 -1.36
CA ARG A 204 4.56 13.73 -0.63
C ARG A 204 3.43 14.77 -0.76
N PRO A 205 2.19 14.45 -0.30
CA PRO A 205 1.06 15.35 -0.44
C PRO A 205 1.26 16.64 0.37
N VAL A 206 0.80 17.75 -0.21
CA VAL A 206 0.93 19.10 0.37
C VAL A 206 -0.01 19.25 1.55
N ILE A 207 0.51 19.79 2.64
CA ILE A 207 -0.30 20.19 3.81
C ILE A 207 -0.27 21.70 4.00
N CYS A 208 0.86 22.34 3.71
CA CYS A 208 1.00 23.79 3.84
C CYS A 208 1.40 24.38 2.48
N PRO A 209 0.61 25.28 1.88
CA PRO A 209 0.99 25.98 0.67
C PRO A 209 2.16 26.93 0.94
N GLU A 210 2.90 27.28 -0.10
CA GLU A 210 3.95 28.30 -0.02
C GLU A 210 3.33 29.69 0.21
N ILE A 211 3.98 30.48 1.07
CA ILE A 211 3.75 31.91 1.21
C ILE A 211 5.07 32.61 0.88
N PRO A 212 5.19 33.27 -0.29
CA PRO A 212 6.44 33.86 -0.74
C PRO A 212 7.06 34.80 0.30
N GLY A 213 8.36 34.59 0.59
CA GLY A 213 9.11 35.39 1.55
C GLY A 213 8.80 35.11 3.04
N TYR A 214 7.90 34.16 3.34
CA TYR A 214 7.52 33.82 4.71
C TYR A 214 7.69 32.34 5.04
N LEU A 215 7.06 31.46 4.26
CA LEU A 215 7.02 30.03 4.57
C LEU A 215 7.09 29.18 3.30
N PRO A 216 8.06 28.25 3.18
CA PRO A 216 8.09 27.33 2.07
C PRO A 216 6.90 26.35 2.15
N ARG A 217 6.51 25.81 1.00
CA ARG A 217 5.53 24.72 0.93
C ARG A 217 5.99 23.55 1.80
N LYS A 218 5.07 22.98 2.60
CA LYS A 218 5.31 21.75 3.37
C LYS A 218 4.42 20.60 2.94
N SER A 219 4.99 19.41 2.97
CA SER A 219 4.33 18.13 2.70
C SER A 219 4.43 17.20 3.91
N MET A 220 3.50 16.26 4.04
CA MET A 220 3.79 15.03 4.80
C MET A 220 4.37 13.98 3.85
N GLU A 221 4.83 12.87 4.41
CA GLU A 221 5.11 11.66 3.64
C GLU A 221 4.04 10.60 3.92
N ILE A 222 3.66 9.83 2.89
CA ILE A 222 2.75 8.70 3.03
C ILE A 222 3.37 7.48 2.36
N ARG A 223 3.39 6.36 3.09
CA ARG A 223 3.72 5.04 2.59
C ARG A 223 2.43 4.27 2.30
N PHE A 224 2.23 3.93 1.04
CA PHE A 224 1.03 3.25 0.57
C PHE A 224 1.39 1.83 0.15
N PHE A 225 0.75 0.83 0.77
CA PHE A 225 0.99 -0.59 0.55
C PHE A 225 -0.26 -1.26 -0.01
N VAL A 226 -0.09 -2.07 -1.05
CA VAL A 226 -1.17 -2.87 -1.62
C VAL A 226 -0.66 -4.26 -2.01
N PRO A 227 -1.49 -5.31 -1.90
CA PRO A 227 -1.25 -6.58 -2.59
C PRO A 227 -1.15 -6.37 -4.12
N GLY A 228 -0.34 -7.18 -4.81
CA GLY A 228 -0.06 -7.02 -6.25
C GLY A 228 -1.29 -6.93 -7.14
N SER A 229 -2.36 -7.67 -6.83
CA SER A 229 -3.60 -7.69 -7.63
C SER A 229 -4.33 -6.33 -7.72
N MET A 230 -4.02 -5.39 -6.82
CA MET A 230 -4.66 -4.07 -6.75
C MET A 230 -3.65 -2.92 -6.91
N VAL A 231 -2.56 -3.17 -7.65
CA VAL A 231 -1.57 -2.14 -8.04
C VAL A 231 -2.19 -0.95 -8.79
N ALA A 232 -3.35 -1.15 -9.44
CA ALA A 232 -4.13 -0.08 -10.05
C ALA A 232 -4.47 1.05 -9.05
N ASN A 233 -4.71 0.73 -7.78
CA ASN A 233 -4.96 1.74 -6.74
C ASN A 233 -3.74 2.63 -6.50
N LEU A 234 -2.53 2.10 -6.71
CA LEU A 234 -1.30 2.90 -6.64
C LEU A 234 -1.14 3.81 -7.87
N ASP A 235 -1.47 3.36 -9.09
CA ASP A 235 -1.52 4.22 -10.29
C ASP A 235 -2.49 5.41 -10.07
N PHE A 236 -3.64 5.15 -9.46
CA PHE A 236 -4.63 6.18 -9.14
C PHE A 236 -4.07 7.26 -8.20
N VAL A 237 -3.53 6.87 -7.03
CA VAL A 237 -3.00 7.86 -6.07
C VAL A 237 -1.70 8.52 -6.54
N GLU A 238 -0.87 7.80 -7.30
CA GLU A 238 0.32 8.33 -7.96
C GLU A 238 -0.06 9.44 -8.95
N SER A 239 -1.08 9.21 -9.77
CA SER A 239 -1.56 10.21 -10.74
C SER A 239 -2.13 11.47 -10.07
N ILE A 240 -2.66 11.37 -8.85
CA ILE A 240 -3.24 12.51 -8.11
C ILE A 240 -2.16 13.26 -7.31
N PHE A 241 -1.28 12.54 -6.62
CA PHE A 241 -0.38 13.11 -5.62
C PHE A 241 1.11 13.11 -6.03
N GLY A 242 1.44 12.52 -7.18
CA GLY A 242 2.78 12.37 -7.71
C GLY A 242 3.57 11.21 -7.08
N ASN A 243 4.65 10.80 -7.73
CA ASN A 243 5.59 9.80 -7.22
C ASN A 243 6.77 10.49 -6.51
N ALA A 244 7.07 10.10 -5.27
CA ALA A 244 8.18 10.68 -4.48
C ALA A 244 9.48 9.86 -4.52
N GLY A 245 9.59 8.91 -5.45
CA GLY A 245 10.76 8.10 -5.71
C GLY A 245 10.93 6.92 -4.76
N ASP A 246 12.12 6.31 -4.82
CA ASP A 246 12.52 5.22 -3.94
C ASP A 246 12.73 5.72 -2.50
N PRO A 247 11.97 5.24 -1.50
CA PRO A 247 12.09 5.69 -0.12
C PRO A 247 13.40 5.24 0.56
N TYR A 248 14.16 4.31 -0.03
CA TYR A 248 15.46 3.89 0.49
C TYR A 248 16.57 4.88 0.17
N LEU A 249 16.37 5.77 -0.80
CA LEU A 249 17.33 6.81 -1.15
C LEU A 249 17.27 7.97 -0.15
N PRO A 250 18.42 8.44 0.37
CA PRO A 250 18.47 9.60 1.27
C PRO A 250 17.79 10.85 0.70
N ASP A 251 17.89 11.08 -0.61
CA ASP A 251 17.28 12.22 -1.31
C ASP A 251 15.75 12.27 -1.13
N ASN A 252 15.11 11.13 -0.88
CA ASN A 252 13.67 11.01 -0.70
C ASN A 252 13.26 10.90 0.77
N ASN A 253 14.21 10.91 1.71
CA ASN A 253 13.93 10.86 3.15
C ASN A 253 13.45 12.22 3.66
N ALA A 254 12.17 12.33 4.00
CA ALA A 254 11.58 13.57 4.52
C ALA A 254 12.27 14.12 5.77
N GLY A 255 12.84 13.24 6.60
CA GLY A 255 13.55 13.63 7.82
C GLY A 255 14.84 14.42 7.59
N LEU A 256 15.40 14.39 6.37
CA LEU A 256 16.58 15.18 6.00
C LEU A 256 16.21 16.56 5.45
N ASP A 257 14.94 16.79 5.10
CA ASP A 257 14.42 18.05 4.56
C ASP A 257 13.36 18.64 5.52
N ALA A 258 13.82 19.12 6.67
CA ALA A 258 12.97 19.68 7.71
C ALA A 258 12.22 20.95 7.28
N ASP A 259 12.74 21.67 6.28
CA ASP A 259 12.13 22.90 5.77
C ASP A 259 10.84 22.61 5.00
N HIS A 260 10.80 21.53 4.22
CA HIS A 260 9.63 21.17 3.39
C HIS A 260 8.83 19.96 3.91
N TRP A 261 9.23 19.36 5.03
CA TRP A 261 8.46 18.33 5.73
C TRP A 261 7.65 18.92 6.89
N SER A 262 6.44 18.40 7.10
CA SER A 262 5.56 18.79 8.19
C SER A 262 5.91 18.10 9.52
N GLY A 263 6.81 17.11 9.51
CA GLY A 263 7.07 16.23 10.67
C GLY A 263 6.09 15.08 10.83
N HIS A 264 5.15 14.90 9.89
CA HIS A 264 4.10 13.87 9.96
C HIS A 264 4.32 12.76 8.94
N THR A 265 3.98 11.53 9.34
CA THR A 265 4.11 10.31 8.52
C THR A 265 2.77 9.59 8.43
N GLY A 266 2.36 9.20 7.23
CA GLY A 266 1.16 8.40 6.99
C GLY A 266 1.50 6.99 6.50
N CYS A 267 0.65 6.03 6.83
CA CYS A 267 0.66 4.69 6.29
C CYS A 267 -0.76 4.31 5.83
N VAL A 268 -0.88 3.80 4.62
CA VAL A 268 -2.13 3.23 4.10
C VAL A 268 -1.87 1.80 3.64
N ASN A 269 -2.72 0.86 4.03
CA ASN A 269 -2.68 -0.52 3.56
C ASN A 269 -4.07 -0.95 3.06
N LEU A 270 -4.15 -1.43 1.81
CA LEU A 270 -5.37 -2.02 1.27
C LEU A 270 -5.39 -3.52 1.58
N ALA A 271 -6.47 -3.98 2.20
CA ALA A 271 -6.65 -5.35 2.65
C ALA A 271 -8.13 -5.75 2.57
N PRO A 272 -8.69 -5.92 1.35
CA PRO A 272 -10.11 -6.22 1.18
C PRO A 272 -10.54 -7.54 1.84
N HIS A 273 -9.62 -8.49 2.03
CA HIS A 273 -9.86 -9.75 2.74
C HIS A 273 -10.20 -9.58 4.23
N LEU A 274 -10.00 -8.39 4.81
CA LEU A 274 -10.31 -8.16 6.23
C LEU A 274 -11.80 -8.32 6.58
N ILE A 275 -12.70 -8.28 5.58
CA ILE A 275 -14.14 -8.47 5.78
C ILE A 275 -14.51 -9.93 6.11
N GLU A 276 -13.59 -10.88 5.91
CA GLU A 276 -13.83 -12.31 6.11
C GLU A 276 -13.58 -12.76 7.56
N PHE A 277 -12.96 -11.91 8.40
CA PHE A 277 -12.64 -12.28 9.77
C PHE A 277 -13.82 -12.09 10.72
N THR A 278 -13.98 -13.03 11.64
CA THR A 278 -15.00 -12.92 12.69
C THR A 278 -14.58 -11.92 13.76
N LYS A 279 -15.58 -11.32 14.41
CA LYS A 279 -15.37 -10.46 15.58
C LYS A 279 -14.62 -11.19 16.69
N GLN A 280 -14.87 -12.49 16.87
CA GLN A 280 -14.24 -13.32 17.88
C GLN A 280 -12.74 -13.53 17.59
N GLU A 281 -12.37 -13.88 16.36
CA GLU A 281 -10.96 -14.04 15.96
C GLU A 281 -10.17 -12.74 16.15
N LEU A 282 -10.83 -11.59 15.94
CA LEU A 282 -10.25 -10.27 16.20
C LEU A 282 -10.21 -9.89 17.68
N GLY A 283 -10.74 -10.73 18.58
CA GLY A 283 -10.64 -10.53 20.03
C GLY A 283 -11.61 -9.49 20.57
N LEU A 284 -12.71 -9.23 19.86
CA LEU A 284 -13.82 -8.46 20.42
C LEU A 284 -14.54 -9.27 21.51
N PRO A 285 -15.16 -8.64 22.51
CA PRO A 285 -15.87 -9.34 23.58
C PRO A 285 -17.21 -9.93 23.10
N SER A 286 -17.72 -10.92 23.83
CA SER A 286 -19.11 -11.32 23.72
C SER A 286 -20.04 -10.19 24.17
N TYR A 287 -21.29 -10.18 23.71
CA TYR A 287 -22.25 -9.12 23.98
C TYR A 287 -22.47 -8.87 25.48
N GLU A 288 -22.49 -9.93 26.29
CA GLU A 288 -22.67 -9.88 27.74
C GLU A 288 -21.52 -9.16 28.43
N ASN A 289 -20.30 -9.33 27.92
CA ASN A 289 -19.07 -8.72 28.45
C ASN A 289 -18.74 -7.36 27.82
N ALA A 290 -19.54 -6.92 26.85
CA ALA A 290 -19.32 -5.67 26.14
C ALA A 290 -19.87 -4.46 26.90
N THR A 291 -19.15 -3.34 26.84
CA THR A 291 -19.63 -2.04 27.34
C THR A 291 -20.79 -1.51 26.49
N GLU A 292 -21.54 -0.55 27.00
CA GLU A 292 -22.61 0.11 26.23
C GLU A 292 -22.09 0.71 24.92
N ARG A 293 -20.90 1.34 24.95
CA ARG A 293 -20.24 1.87 23.76
C ARG A 293 -19.89 0.78 22.76
N GLN A 294 -19.32 -0.34 23.21
CA GLN A 294 -18.99 -1.46 22.32
C GLN A 294 -20.25 -2.06 21.68
N ARG A 295 -21.36 -2.18 22.42
CA ARG A 295 -22.65 -2.63 21.89
C ARG A 295 -23.20 -1.67 20.84
N ARG A 296 -23.16 -0.36 21.11
CA ARG A 296 -23.59 0.71 20.20
C ARG A 296 -22.80 0.72 18.89
N ASP A 297 -21.48 0.53 18.99
CA ASP A 297 -20.57 0.56 17.84
C ASP A 297 -20.47 -0.79 17.11
N SER A 298 -21.23 -1.81 17.56
CA SER A 298 -21.17 -3.19 17.07
C SER A 298 -19.80 -3.85 17.20
N MET A 299 -19.03 -3.46 18.23
CA MET A 299 -17.70 -3.97 18.59
C MET A 299 -17.78 -5.07 19.65
N CYS A 300 -18.75 -5.97 19.46
CA CYS A 300 -18.96 -7.19 20.22
C CYS A 300 -19.76 -8.20 19.38
N TYR A 301 -19.78 -9.46 19.79
CA TYR A 301 -20.52 -10.53 19.09
C TYR A 301 -21.51 -11.25 20.02
N ARG A 302 -22.63 -11.72 19.47
CA ARG A 302 -23.55 -12.65 20.13
C ARG A 302 -23.29 -14.07 19.66
N ASP A 303 -23.10 -14.23 18.35
CA ASP A 303 -22.70 -15.49 17.72
C ASP A 303 -21.19 -15.46 17.36
N PRO A 304 -20.41 -16.50 17.71
CA PRO A 304 -19.01 -16.64 17.32
C PRO A 304 -18.72 -16.43 15.82
N GLY A 305 -19.65 -16.78 14.94
CA GLY A 305 -19.54 -16.65 13.48
C GLY A 305 -19.83 -15.26 12.93
N GLU A 306 -20.15 -14.26 13.77
CA GLU A 306 -20.38 -12.89 13.30
C GLU A 306 -19.12 -12.28 12.69
N LEU A 307 -19.19 -11.94 11.40
CA LEU A 307 -18.14 -11.22 10.69
C LEU A 307 -17.96 -9.81 11.25
N TYR A 308 -16.70 -9.35 11.25
CA TYR A 308 -16.37 -7.98 11.59
C TYR A 308 -17.06 -7.02 10.61
N ASN A 309 -17.67 -5.97 11.16
CA ASN A 309 -18.49 -5.03 10.40
C ASN A 309 -19.57 -5.70 9.51
N ASN A 310 -20.06 -6.88 9.91
CA ASN A 310 -21.03 -7.67 9.15
C ASN A 310 -20.55 -8.06 7.74
N GLY A 311 -19.22 -8.21 7.54
CA GLY A 311 -18.64 -8.51 6.24
C GLY A 311 -18.68 -7.33 5.26
N GLN A 312 -18.91 -6.11 5.75
CA GLN A 312 -18.96 -4.91 4.92
C GLN A 312 -17.64 -4.13 4.97
N ALA A 313 -17.35 -3.42 3.88
CA ALA A 313 -16.21 -2.52 3.76
C ALA A 313 -16.10 -1.55 4.95
N PHE A 314 -14.87 -1.34 5.42
CA PHE A 314 -14.55 -0.38 6.46
C PHE A 314 -13.15 0.18 6.24
N LYS A 315 -12.85 1.27 6.94
CA LYS A 315 -11.49 1.72 7.21
C LYS A 315 -11.28 1.89 8.69
N ILE A 316 -10.10 1.52 9.17
CA ILE A 316 -9.71 1.69 10.56
C ILE A 316 -8.43 2.51 10.66
N CYS A 317 -8.49 3.60 11.41
CA CYS A 317 -7.35 4.48 11.62
C CYS A 317 -6.79 4.33 13.04
N CYS A 318 -5.46 4.28 13.16
CA CYS A 318 -4.71 4.39 14.38
C CYS A 318 -3.82 5.65 14.32
N ARG A 319 -3.88 6.49 15.37
CA ARG A 319 -3.13 7.75 15.45
C ARG A 319 -3.02 8.25 16.88
N THR A 320 -1.88 8.86 17.21
CA THR A 320 -1.60 9.51 18.50
C THR A 320 -1.06 10.93 18.26
N ALA A 321 -0.67 11.63 19.32
CA ALA A 321 0.01 12.92 19.22
C ALA A 321 1.44 12.82 18.65
N ALA A 322 1.97 11.62 18.39
CA ALA A 322 3.31 11.40 17.83
C ALA A 322 3.46 11.80 16.35
N GLY A 323 2.36 12.21 15.69
CA GLY A 323 2.41 12.67 14.30
C GLY A 323 2.43 11.56 13.24
N VAL A 324 2.13 10.31 13.63
CA VAL A 324 1.98 9.17 12.72
C VAL A 324 0.53 8.71 12.66
N ILE A 325 0.03 8.46 11.45
CA ILE A 325 -1.29 7.89 11.19
C ILE A 325 -1.18 6.62 10.35
N VAL A 326 -1.80 5.54 10.81
CA VAL A 326 -1.87 4.26 10.08
C VAL A 326 -3.33 3.95 9.77
N THR A 327 -3.63 3.67 8.52
CA THR A 327 -4.99 3.35 8.05
C THR A 327 -5.01 2.03 7.29
N LEU A 328 -5.91 1.13 7.69
CA LEU A 328 -6.24 -0.08 6.93
C LEU A 328 -7.56 0.15 6.21
N ILE A 329 -7.67 -0.29 4.97
CA ILE A 329 -8.88 -0.16 4.14
C ILE A 329 -9.29 -1.55 3.67
N ALA A 330 -10.48 -1.99 4.07
CA ALA A 330 -11.05 -3.29 3.74
C ALA A 330 -11.95 -3.21 2.51
N ASP A 331 -11.43 -2.61 1.44
CA ASP A 331 -12.06 -2.48 0.12
C ASP A 331 -10.97 -2.04 -0.89
N ASN A 332 -11.23 -2.20 -2.18
CA ASN A 332 -10.34 -1.74 -3.25
C ASN A 332 -10.97 -0.71 -4.19
N TYR A 333 -12.17 -0.19 -3.87
CA TYR A 333 -12.70 0.98 -4.55
C TYR A 333 -11.75 2.19 -4.42
N PHE A 334 -11.61 2.97 -5.50
CA PHE A 334 -10.57 3.99 -5.62
C PHE A 334 -10.75 5.22 -4.72
N GLY A 335 -11.97 5.57 -4.32
CA GLY A 335 -12.30 6.83 -3.61
C GLY A 335 -12.53 6.71 -2.11
#